data_AF-A0A0R3P1F8-F1
#
_entry.id   AF-A0A0R3P1F8-F1
#
_cell.length_a   1.000
_cell.length_b   1.000
_cell.length_c   1.000
_cell.angle_alpha   90.00
_cell.angle_beta   90.00
_cell.angle_gamma   90.00
#
_symmetry.space_group_name_H-M   'P 1'
#
loop_
_entity.id
_entity.type
_entity.pdbx_description
1 polymer ?
#
loop_
_entity_poly.entity_id
_entity_poly.type
_entity_poly.pdbx_seq_one_letter_code
_entity_poly.pdbx_strand_id
1 'polypeptide(L)'
;MGAQIKTLSFLAYIVRIFQEVVIANSLSVTNGMLNLMANCPKEAAHLRKELLIAARHIFATDLRQKFIPSIDKLFDEDLLIGKGVTLDSIRPLAYSTLADLAHHVRQSLSLDVLIKAVNLFSKNVHDETLAVGIQTMSCKLLLNLVDCLRHHSELEPQRSRQILSKLLKVFVKKFETIAKIQLPLIVQKWFFPCSKTMFCMEKFEVFLLPSVLLCS
;
A
#
# COMPACT_ATOMS: atom_id res chain seq x y z
N MET A 1 -15.61 -19.97 -9.09
CA MET A 1 -14.79 -18.96 -8.37
C MET A 1 -15.63 -17.93 -7.61
N GLY A 2 -16.67 -17.33 -8.20
CA GLY A 2 -17.52 -16.36 -7.49
C GLY A 2 -18.07 -16.86 -6.15
N ALA A 3 -18.57 -18.11 -6.09
CA ALA A 3 -19.03 -18.72 -4.84
C ALA A 3 -17.92 -18.79 -3.77
N GLN A 4 -16.70 -19.19 -4.12
CA GLN A 4 -15.56 -19.25 -3.19
C GLN A 4 -15.18 -17.86 -2.66
N ILE A 5 -15.25 -16.81 -3.50
CA ILE A 5 -14.99 -15.43 -3.08
C ILE A 5 -16.07 -14.96 -2.11
N LYS A 6 -17.35 -15.27 -2.37
CA LYS A 6 -18.44 -14.98 -1.43
C LYS A 6 -18.28 -15.73 -0.10
N THR A 7 -17.85 -16.99 -0.14
CA THR A 7 -17.49 -17.75 1.06
C THR A 7 -16.35 -17.08 1.83
N LEU A 8 -15.32 -16.58 1.14
CA LEU A 8 -14.22 -15.85 1.78
C LEU A 8 -14.69 -14.53 2.43
N SER A 9 -15.58 -13.79 1.77
CA SER A 9 -16.20 -12.59 2.34
C SER A 9 -16.99 -12.91 3.62
N PHE A 10 -17.76 -14.01 3.62
CA PHE A 10 -18.45 -14.49 4.81
C PHE A 10 -17.46 -14.95 5.89
N LEU A 11 -16.40 -15.66 5.51
CA LEU A 11 -15.34 -16.08 6.42
C LEU A 11 -14.69 -14.88 7.10
N ALA A 12 -14.47 -13.76 6.40
CA ALA A 12 -13.90 -12.55 7.00
C ALA A 12 -14.74 -11.99 8.16
N TYR A 13 -16.07 -12.19 8.14
CA TYR A 13 -16.95 -11.87 9.25
C TYR A 13 -16.81 -12.90 10.39
N ILE A 14 -16.80 -14.20 10.06
CA ILE A 14 -16.62 -15.29 11.04
C ILE A 14 -15.28 -15.19 11.77
N VAL A 15 -14.20 -14.81 11.09
CA VAL A 15 -12.86 -14.62 11.70
C VAL A 15 -12.91 -13.63 12.86
N ARG A 16 -13.75 -12.59 12.78
CA ARG A 16 -13.87 -11.61 13.88
C ARG A 16 -14.54 -12.19 15.12
N ILE A 17 -15.45 -13.15 14.95
CA ILE A 17 -16.26 -13.71 16.03
C ILE A 17 -15.57 -14.93 16.66
N PHE A 18 -14.97 -15.79 15.83
CA PHE A 18 -14.39 -17.08 16.24
C PHE A 18 -12.88 -17.14 15.98
N GLN A 19 -12.13 -16.17 16.52
CA GLN A 19 -10.70 -16.02 16.24
C GLN A 19 -9.88 -17.28 16.56
N GLU A 20 -10.10 -17.90 17.74
CA GLU A 20 -9.31 -19.05 18.19
C GLU A 20 -9.40 -20.25 17.23
N VAL A 21 -10.63 -20.60 16.82
CA VAL A 21 -10.89 -21.72 15.90
C VAL A 21 -10.28 -21.47 14.52
N VAL A 22 -10.35 -20.22 14.04
CA VAL A 22 -9.79 -19.84 12.74
C VAL A 22 -8.26 -19.80 12.80
N ILE A 23 -7.68 -19.35 13.90
CA ILE A 23 -6.22 -19.34 14.10
C ILE A 23 -5.68 -20.78 14.10
N ALA A 24 -6.40 -21.73 14.72
CA ALA A 24 -6.04 -23.15 14.68
C ALA A 24 -5.98 -23.72 13.25
N ASN A 25 -6.84 -23.22 12.35
CA ASN A 25 -6.89 -23.61 10.94
C ASN A 25 -6.25 -22.58 9.99
N SER A 26 -5.40 -21.70 10.51
CA SER A 26 -4.91 -20.53 9.78
C SER A 26 -4.16 -20.86 8.48
N LEU A 27 -3.42 -21.97 8.44
CA LEU A 27 -2.69 -22.41 7.24
C LEU A 27 -3.63 -22.70 6.06
N SER A 28 -4.79 -23.31 6.31
CA SER A 28 -5.78 -23.59 5.27
C SER A 28 -6.38 -22.29 4.72
N VAL A 29 -6.60 -21.31 5.59
CA VAL A 29 -7.15 -20.01 5.20
C VAL A 29 -6.14 -19.19 4.40
N THR A 30 -4.89 -19.11 4.86
CA THR A 30 -3.83 -18.35 4.17
C THR A 30 -3.53 -18.94 2.80
N ASN A 31 -3.34 -20.26 2.72
CA ASN A 31 -3.11 -20.95 1.45
C ASN A 31 -4.32 -20.86 0.52
N GLY A 32 -5.53 -21.03 1.06
CA GLY A 32 -6.77 -20.88 0.29
C GLY A 32 -6.89 -19.50 -0.33
N MET A 33 -6.64 -18.44 0.44
CA MET A 33 -6.71 -17.06 -0.06
C MET A 33 -5.63 -16.77 -1.12
N LEU A 34 -4.38 -17.19 -0.89
CA LEU A 34 -3.30 -17.02 -1.87
C LEU A 34 -3.59 -17.78 -3.17
N ASN A 35 -4.12 -19.00 -3.09
CA ASN A 35 -4.53 -19.77 -4.26
C ASN A 35 -5.70 -19.11 -5.00
N LEU A 36 -6.66 -18.52 -4.29
CA LEU A 36 -7.73 -17.75 -4.92
C LEU A 36 -7.19 -16.52 -5.64
N MET A 37 -6.20 -15.82 -5.09
CA MET A 37 -5.55 -14.69 -5.76
C MET A 37 -4.81 -15.14 -7.02
N ALA A 38 -4.02 -16.22 -6.93
CA ALA A 38 -3.26 -16.76 -8.04
C ALA A 38 -4.13 -17.28 -9.20
N ASN A 39 -5.23 -17.96 -8.87
CA ASN A 39 -6.11 -18.58 -9.86
C ASN A 39 -7.21 -17.63 -10.38
N CYS A 40 -7.28 -16.40 -9.88
CA CYS A 40 -8.32 -15.46 -10.29
C CYS A 40 -8.08 -15.05 -11.76
N PRO A 41 -9.04 -15.30 -12.68
CA PRO A 41 -8.86 -14.97 -14.09
C PRO A 41 -8.60 -13.47 -14.27
N LYS A 42 -7.70 -13.13 -15.20
CA LYS A 42 -7.21 -11.75 -15.38
C LYS A 42 -8.31 -10.81 -15.89
N GLU A 43 -9.25 -11.38 -16.63
CA GLU A 43 -10.36 -10.73 -17.30
C GLU A 43 -11.52 -10.39 -16.33
N ALA A 44 -11.60 -11.10 -15.19
CA ALA A 44 -12.68 -10.94 -14.22
C ALA A 44 -12.38 -9.87 -13.16
N ALA A 45 -12.22 -8.62 -13.60
CA ALA A 45 -11.93 -7.47 -12.73
C ALA A 45 -12.88 -7.36 -11.52
N HIS A 46 -14.18 -7.59 -11.72
CA HIS A 46 -15.17 -7.54 -10.65
C HIS A 46 -14.89 -8.56 -9.53
N LEU A 47 -14.56 -9.81 -9.89
CA LEU A 47 -14.25 -10.86 -8.91
C LEU A 47 -12.98 -10.53 -8.12
N ARG A 48 -11.96 -9.99 -8.79
CA ARG A 48 -10.71 -9.57 -8.12
C ARG A 48 -10.96 -8.43 -7.14
N LYS A 49 -11.84 -7.47 -7.48
CA LYS A 49 -12.25 -6.40 -6.56
C LYS A 49 -12.91 -6.99 -5.30
N GLU A 50 -13.86 -7.91 -5.45
CA GLU A 50 -14.51 -8.56 -4.30
C GLU A 50 -13.51 -9.34 -3.44
N LEU A 51 -12.59 -10.07 -4.07
CA LEU A 51 -11.52 -10.81 -3.40
C LEU A 51 -10.62 -9.89 -2.58
N LEU A 52 -10.23 -8.72 -3.13
CA LEU A 52 -9.41 -7.74 -2.41
C LEU A 52 -10.15 -7.10 -1.22
N ILE A 53 -11.46 -6.88 -1.34
CA ILE A 53 -12.29 -6.41 -0.23
C ILE A 53 -12.32 -7.46 0.89
N ALA A 54 -12.55 -8.74 0.55
CA ALA A 54 -12.53 -9.83 1.52
C ALA A 54 -11.15 -9.96 2.20
N ALA A 55 -10.07 -9.92 1.41
CA ALA A 55 -8.70 -9.98 1.91
C ALA A 55 -8.39 -8.82 2.88
N ARG A 56 -8.82 -7.60 2.56
CA ARG A 56 -8.69 -6.44 3.47
C ARG A 56 -9.34 -6.70 4.82
N HIS A 57 -10.55 -7.26 4.83
CA HIS A 57 -11.24 -7.56 6.08
C HIS A 57 -10.53 -8.63 6.91
N ILE A 58 -9.88 -9.60 6.26
CA ILE A 58 -9.05 -10.63 6.91
C ILE A 58 -7.75 -10.02 7.45
N PHE A 59 -7.06 -9.19 6.68
CA PHE A 59 -5.83 -8.52 7.11
C PHE A 59 -6.05 -7.54 8.27
N ALA A 60 -7.27 -7.03 8.44
CA ALA A 60 -7.66 -6.23 9.59
C ALA A 60 -7.84 -7.06 10.89
N THR A 61 -7.60 -8.37 10.87
CA THR A 61 -7.63 -9.26 12.04
C THR A 61 -6.22 -9.75 12.40
N ASP A 62 -6.07 -10.47 13.50
CA ASP A 62 -4.77 -11.03 13.91
C ASP A 62 -4.28 -12.17 13.01
N LEU A 63 -5.15 -12.69 12.13
CA LEU A 63 -4.74 -13.65 11.10
C LEU A 63 -3.67 -13.09 10.15
N ARG A 64 -3.53 -11.76 10.05
CA ARG A 64 -2.47 -11.09 9.26
C ARG A 64 -1.06 -11.62 9.57
N GLN A 65 -0.78 -11.98 10.81
CA GLN A 65 0.53 -12.49 11.23
C GLN A 65 0.88 -13.82 10.54
N LYS A 66 -0.14 -14.63 10.21
CA LYS A 66 0.03 -15.91 9.54
C LYS A 66 0.37 -15.78 8.05
N PHE A 67 0.26 -14.58 7.48
CA PHE A 67 0.68 -14.30 6.10
C PHE A 67 2.16 -13.93 5.98
N ILE A 68 2.86 -13.57 7.06
CA ILE A 68 4.27 -13.15 7.03
C ILE A 68 5.17 -14.14 6.27
N PRO A 69 5.07 -15.46 6.44
CA PRO A 69 5.94 -16.41 5.72
C PRO A 69 5.77 -16.43 4.19
N SER A 70 4.68 -15.87 3.67
CA SER A 70 4.37 -15.83 2.23
C SER A 70 3.95 -14.44 1.77
N ILE A 71 4.24 -13.41 2.55
CA ILE A 71 3.84 -12.03 2.27
C ILE A 71 4.58 -11.48 1.05
N ASP A 72 5.76 -12.02 0.75
CA ASP A 72 6.59 -11.63 -0.38
C ASP A 72 5.86 -11.81 -1.72
N LYS A 73 4.93 -12.79 -1.79
CA LYS A 73 4.03 -13.01 -2.92
C LYS A 73 2.99 -11.90 -3.07
N LEU A 74 2.52 -11.33 -1.96
CA LEU A 74 1.51 -10.26 -1.97
C LEU A 74 2.06 -8.92 -2.50
N PHE A 75 3.39 -8.75 -2.50
CA PHE A 75 4.06 -7.60 -3.12
C PHE A 75 4.26 -7.75 -4.64
N ASP A 76 3.83 -8.87 -5.23
CA ASP A 76 3.79 -9.03 -6.68
C ASP A 76 2.54 -8.35 -7.26
N GLU A 77 2.74 -7.28 -8.04
CA GLU A 77 1.66 -6.53 -8.70
C GLU A 77 0.87 -7.42 -9.68
N ASP A 78 1.53 -8.37 -10.35
CA ASP A 78 0.89 -9.27 -11.30
C ASP A 78 -0.04 -10.25 -10.57
N LEU A 79 0.29 -10.65 -9.34
CA LEU A 79 -0.56 -11.49 -8.50
C LEU A 79 -1.73 -10.69 -7.90
N LEU A 80 -1.45 -9.51 -7.34
CA LEU A 80 -2.43 -8.74 -6.58
C LEU A 80 -3.46 -8.02 -7.47
N ILE A 81 -3.00 -7.47 -8.60
CA ILE A 81 -3.81 -6.65 -9.50
C ILE A 81 -4.10 -7.40 -10.79
N GLY A 82 -3.11 -8.09 -11.35
CA GLY A 82 -3.20 -8.76 -12.66
C GLY A 82 -2.98 -7.82 -13.85
N LYS A 83 -3.09 -8.38 -15.07
CA LYS A 83 -2.87 -7.64 -16.33
C LYS A 83 -4.20 -7.39 -17.05
N GLY A 84 -4.51 -6.14 -17.38
CA GLY A 84 -5.74 -5.76 -18.10
C GLY A 84 -6.15 -4.30 -17.87
N VAL A 85 -6.67 -3.65 -18.90
CA VAL A 85 -7.05 -2.21 -18.90
C VAL A 85 -8.19 -1.90 -17.92
N THR A 86 -9.07 -2.87 -17.64
CA THR A 86 -10.20 -2.70 -16.70
C THR A 86 -9.79 -2.68 -15.23
N LEU A 87 -8.51 -2.92 -14.93
CA LEU A 87 -7.99 -3.09 -13.57
C LEU A 87 -7.47 -1.78 -12.95
N ASP A 88 -7.39 -0.68 -13.73
CA ASP A 88 -7.00 0.64 -13.20
C ASP A 88 -7.90 1.12 -12.06
N SER A 89 -9.19 0.75 -12.10
CA SER A 89 -10.16 1.03 -11.04
C SER A 89 -9.87 0.29 -9.72
N ILE A 90 -9.08 -0.79 -9.76
CA ILE A 90 -8.76 -1.65 -8.61
C ILE A 90 -7.44 -1.25 -7.96
N ARG A 91 -6.52 -0.62 -8.71
CA ARG A 91 -5.19 -0.19 -8.20
C ARG A 91 -5.27 0.57 -6.86
N PRO A 92 -6.17 1.56 -6.66
CA PRO A 92 -6.27 2.26 -5.38
C PRO A 92 -6.63 1.34 -4.20
N LEU A 93 -7.57 0.40 -4.41
CA LEU A 93 -7.99 -0.58 -3.40
C LEU A 93 -6.85 -1.56 -3.09
N ALA A 94 -6.17 -2.06 -4.11
CA ALA A 94 -5.05 -3.00 -3.96
C ALA A 94 -3.89 -2.36 -3.17
N TYR A 95 -3.42 -1.18 -3.59
CA TYR A 95 -2.31 -0.50 -2.94
C TYR A 95 -2.63 -0.06 -1.51
N SER A 96 -3.85 0.41 -1.23
CA SER A 96 -4.24 0.75 0.15
C SER A 96 -4.33 -0.50 1.04
N THR A 97 -4.92 -1.60 0.55
CA THR A 97 -4.96 -2.86 1.30
C THR A 97 -3.56 -3.40 1.62
N LEU A 98 -2.66 -3.38 0.62
CA LEU A 98 -1.29 -3.86 0.81
C LEU A 98 -0.49 -2.93 1.72
N ALA A 99 -0.70 -1.62 1.63
CA ALA A 99 -0.03 -0.65 2.49
C ALA A 99 -0.44 -0.80 3.96
N ASP A 100 -1.73 -0.98 4.22
CA ASP A 100 -2.24 -1.24 5.56
C ASP A 100 -1.61 -2.53 6.12
N LEU A 101 -1.60 -3.62 5.34
CA LEU A 101 -0.96 -4.86 5.77
C LEU A 101 0.53 -4.65 6.08
N ALA A 102 1.28 -4.06 5.14
CA ALA A 102 2.70 -3.80 5.28
C ALA A 102 3.00 -2.93 6.51
N HIS A 103 2.20 -1.90 6.77
CA HIS A 103 2.33 -1.05 7.95
C HIS A 103 2.13 -1.85 9.24
N HIS A 104 1.10 -2.70 9.32
CA HIS A 104 0.78 -3.46 10.52
C HIS A 104 1.81 -4.55 10.84
N VAL A 105 2.45 -5.15 9.83
CA VAL A 105 3.42 -6.23 10.03
C VAL A 105 4.89 -5.77 9.89
N ARG A 106 5.14 -4.47 9.70
CA ARG A 106 6.46 -3.91 9.32
C ARG A 106 7.63 -4.39 10.17
N GLN A 107 7.41 -4.56 11.47
CA GLN A 107 8.45 -4.97 12.43
C GLN A 107 8.90 -6.42 12.23
N SER A 108 8.05 -7.26 11.64
CA SER A 108 8.30 -8.68 11.41
C SER A 108 8.74 -8.98 9.98
N LEU A 109 8.93 -7.94 9.14
CA LEU A 109 9.35 -8.11 7.75
C LEU A 109 10.85 -8.36 7.65
N SER A 110 11.23 -9.34 6.82
CA SER A 110 12.62 -9.53 6.42
C SER A 110 13.09 -8.40 5.50
N LEU A 111 14.41 -8.21 5.40
CA LEU A 111 15.00 -7.19 4.55
C LEU A 111 14.61 -7.37 3.07
N ASP A 112 14.54 -8.60 2.57
CA ASP A 112 14.12 -8.87 1.18
C ASP A 112 12.68 -8.43 0.89
N VAL A 113 11.78 -8.62 1.85
CA VAL A 113 10.39 -8.15 1.73
C VAL A 113 10.32 -6.64 1.82
N LEU A 114 11.09 -6.01 2.71
CA LEU A 114 11.18 -4.55 2.79
C LEU A 114 11.68 -3.95 1.48
N ILE A 115 12.66 -4.58 0.82
CA ILE A 115 13.15 -4.15 -0.50
C ILE A 115 12.03 -4.19 -1.53
N LYS A 116 11.25 -5.29 -1.59
CA LYS A 116 10.09 -5.40 -2.49
C LYS A 116 9.06 -4.30 -2.21
N ALA A 117 8.72 -4.09 -0.94
CA ALA A 117 7.78 -3.05 -0.51
C ALA A 117 8.26 -1.65 -0.92
N VAL A 118 9.50 -1.31 -0.61
CA VAL A 118 10.09 0.00 -0.97
C VAL A 118 10.07 0.20 -2.48
N ASN A 119 10.45 -0.80 -3.26
CA ASN A 119 10.44 -0.72 -4.72
C ASN A 119 9.05 -0.46 -5.28
N LEU A 120 8.04 -1.18 -4.78
CA LEU A 120 6.66 -1.04 -5.18
C LEU A 120 6.12 0.35 -4.86
N PHE A 121 6.17 0.77 -3.60
CA PHE A 121 5.60 2.03 -3.17
C PHE A 121 6.38 3.25 -3.69
N SER A 122 7.68 3.11 -4.00
CA SER A 122 8.45 4.14 -4.69
C SER A 122 7.93 4.41 -6.11
N LYS A 123 7.51 3.36 -6.85
CA LYS A 123 6.86 3.54 -8.16
C LYS A 123 5.55 4.32 -7.98
N ASN A 124 4.73 3.94 -7.00
CA ASN A 124 3.45 4.60 -6.73
C ASN A 124 3.59 6.09 -6.41
N VAL A 125 4.65 6.52 -5.71
CA VAL A 125 4.91 7.93 -5.40
C VAL A 125 5.10 8.80 -6.67
N HIS A 126 5.70 8.23 -7.70
CA HIS A 126 6.02 8.89 -8.96
C HIS A 126 5.03 8.59 -10.08
N ASP A 127 4.05 7.72 -9.85
CA ASP A 127 3.05 7.37 -10.85
C ASP A 127 1.94 8.44 -10.91
N GLU A 128 1.97 9.24 -11.99
CA GLU A 128 1.01 10.31 -12.24
C GLU A 128 -0.40 9.81 -12.59
N THR A 129 -0.57 8.54 -12.96
CA THR A 129 -1.90 7.97 -13.22
C THR A 129 -2.64 7.66 -11.92
N LEU A 130 -1.95 7.64 -10.78
CA LEU A 130 -2.54 7.41 -9.47
C LEU A 130 -3.02 8.73 -8.84
N ALA A 131 -4.15 8.65 -8.12
CA ALA A 131 -4.64 9.77 -7.35
C ALA A 131 -3.61 10.23 -6.31
N VAL A 132 -3.53 11.55 -6.08
CA VAL A 132 -2.61 12.15 -5.10
C VAL A 132 -2.73 11.50 -3.71
N GLY A 133 -3.94 11.12 -3.29
CA GLY A 133 -4.14 10.41 -2.01
C GLY A 133 -3.36 9.09 -1.90
N ILE A 134 -3.25 8.32 -2.99
CA ILE A 134 -2.48 7.07 -3.04
C ILE A 134 -0.97 7.36 -3.04
N GLN A 135 -0.53 8.40 -3.74
CA GLN A 135 0.86 8.84 -3.70
C GLN A 135 1.26 9.26 -2.27
N THR A 136 0.43 10.05 -1.59
CA THR A 136 0.68 10.49 -0.21
C THR A 136 0.66 9.34 0.78
N MET A 137 -0.28 8.40 0.64
CA MET A 137 -0.30 7.17 1.44
C MET A 137 1.00 6.38 1.25
N SER A 138 1.46 6.24 0.00
CA SER A 138 2.72 5.55 -0.32
C SER A 138 3.91 6.25 0.34
N CYS A 139 3.99 7.58 0.27
CA CYS A 139 5.01 8.37 0.99
C CYS A 139 5.00 8.08 2.50
N LYS A 140 3.81 8.13 3.13
CA LYS A 140 3.66 7.86 4.57
C LYS A 140 4.15 6.46 4.93
N LEU A 141 3.81 5.45 4.14
CA LEU A 141 4.30 4.09 4.38
C LEU A 141 5.82 4.02 4.25
N LEU A 142 6.40 4.57 3.19
CA LEU A 142 7.84 4.56 2.97
C LEU A 142 8.61 5.19 4.14
N LEU A 143 8.10 6.29 4.72
CA LEU A 143 8.66 6.91 5.92
C LEU A 143 8.60 5.96 7.13
N ASN A 144 7.47 5.27 7.34
CA ASN A 144 7.33 4.28 8.42
C ASN A 144 8.27 3.07 8.26
N LEU A 145 8.70 2.74 7.04
CA LEU A 145 9.65 1.66 6.79
C LEU A 145 11.11 2.05 7.06
N VAL A 146 11.42 3.36 7.14
CA VAL A 146 12.79 3.84 7.46
C VAL A 146 13.23 3.33 8.83
N ASP A 147 12.34 3.36 9.82
CA ASP A 147 12.63 2.83 11.15
C ASP A 147 12.97 1.34 11.09
N CYS A 148 12.19 0.54 10.35
CA CYS A 148 12.47 -0.89 10.17
C CYS A 148 13.83 -1.12 9.50
N LEU A 149 14.16 -0.36 8.45
CA LEU A 149 15.45 -0.46 7.77
C LEU A 149 16.62 -0.05 8.65
N ARG A 150 16.42 0.90 9.58
CA ARG A 150 17.43 1.27 10.58
C ARG A 150 17.75 0.09 11.50
N HIS A 151 16.75 -0.65 12.00
CA HIS A 151 17.00 -1.84 12.81
C HIS A 151 17.77 -2.91 12.02
N HIS A 152 17.37 -3.17 10.77
CA HIS A 152 18.08 -4.11 9.89
C HIS A 152 19.50 -3.64 9.51
N SER A 153 19.84 -2.37 9.69
CA SER A 153 21.19 -1.86 9.42
C SER A 153 22.24 -2.35 10.42
N GLU A 154 21.82 -2.80 11.60
CA GLU A 154 22.72 -3.41 12.60
C GLU A 154 23.19 -4.80 12.16
N LEU A 155 22.35 -5.52 11.41
CA LEU A 155 22.63 -6.87 10.90
C LEU A 155 23.26 -6.86 9.50
N GLU A 156 22.66 -6.10 8.56
CA GLU A 156 23.08 -6.03 7.16
C GLU A 156 23.31 -4.56 6.72
N PRO A 157 24.38 -3.90 7.20
CA PRO A 157 24.57 -2.45 7.05
C PRO A 157 24.71 -1.98 5.60
N GLN A 158 25.34 -2.76 4.73
CA GLN A 158 25.52 -2.35 3.32
C GLN A 158 24.19 -2.34 2.56
N ARG A 159 23.41 -3.41 2.65
CA ARG A 159 22.13 -3.52 1.94
C ARG A 159 21.11 -2.51 2.48
N SER A 160 20.96 -2.41 3.80
CA SER A 160 20.04 -1.45 4.43
C SER A 160 20.37 0.00 4.05
N ARG A 161 21.66 0.38 4.02
CA ARG A 161 22.09 1.73 3.57
C ARG A 161 21.78 2.01 2.11
N GLN A 162 21.92 1.04 1.22
CA GLN A 162 21.56 1.20 -0.19
C GLN A 162 20.06 1.50 -0.35
N ILE A 163 19.21 0.82 0.42
CA ILE A 163 17.76 1.04 0.39
C ILE A 163 17.38 2.38 1.00
N LEU A 164 17.99 2.78 2.12
CA LEU A 164 17.79 4.10 2.71
C LEU A 164 18.19 5.22 1.74
N SER A 165 19.32 5.07 1.04
CA SER A 165 19.76 6.01 0.00
C SER A 165 18.78 6.05 -1.18
N LYS A 166 18.20 4.91 -1.56
CA LYS A 166 17.15 4.84 -2.58
C LYS A 166 15.89 5.59 -2.14
N LEU A 167 15.44 5.42 -0.90
CA LEU A 167 14.30 6.15 -0.33
C LEU A 167 14.52 7.66 -0.37
N LEU A 168 15.69 8.12 0.04
CA LEU A 168 16.02 9.55 0.00
C LEU A 168 15.93 10.10 -1.44
N LYS A 169 16.47 9.38 -2.43
CA LYS A 169 16.38 9.78 -3.84
C LYS A 169 14.92 9.86 -4.34
N VAL A 170 14.05 8.96 -3.90
CA VAL A 170 12.62 8.97 -4.24
C VAL A 170 11.95 10.24 -3.72
N PHE A 171 12.18 10.60 -2.46
CA PHE A 171 11.61 11.84 -1.89
C PHE A 171 12.17 13.10 -2.55
N VAL A 172 13.48 13.17 -2.77
CA VAL A 172 14.11 14.31 -3.47
C VAL A 172 13.50 14.49 -4.86
N LYS A 173 13.36 13.41 -5.63
CA LYS A 173 12.75 13.47 -6.96
C LYS A 173 11.27 13.91 -6.89
N LYS A 174 10.53 13.49 -5.85
CA LYS A 174 9.13 13.93 -5.67
C LYS A 174 9.05 15.42 -5.40
N PHE A 175 9.91 15.95 -4.53
CA PHE A 175 10.00 17.39 -4.28
C PHE A 175 10.41 18.17 -5.52
N GLU A 176 11.34 17.65 -6.31
CA GLU A 176 11.74 18.25 -7.58
C GLU A 176 10.55 18.35 -8.55
N THR A 177 9.75 17.28 -8.70
CA THR A 177 8.53 17.29 -9.51
C THR A 177 7.53 18.33 -9.01
N ILE A 178 7.32 18.41 -7.69
CA ILE A 178 6.41 19.40 -7.08
C ILE A 178 6.91 20.83 -7.38
N ALA A 179 8.20 21.09 -7.16
CA ALA A 179 8.79 22.42 -7.35
C ALA A 179 8.79 22.85 -8.82
N LYS A 180 9.06 21.94 -9.76
CA LYS A 180 9.15 22.27 -11.20
C LYS A 180 7.80 22.32 -11.90
N ILE A 181 6.84 21.47 -11.51
CA ILE A 181 5.58 21.31 -12.24
C ILE A 181 4.41 21.90 -11.47
N GLN A 182 4.22 21.51 -10.21
CA GLN A 182 3.02 21.88 -9.46
C GLN A 182 3.09 23.31 -8.93
N LEU A 183 4.26 23.74 -8.44
CA LEU A 183 4.42 25.07 -7.84
C LEU A 183 4.15 26.20 -8.84
N PRO A 184 4.66 26.20 -10.09
CA PRO A 184 4.33 27.24 -11.06
C PRO A 184 2.84 27.28 -11.41
N LEU A 185 2.18 26.12 -11.55
CA LEU A 185 0.74 26.04 -11.83
C LEU A 185 -0.09 26.62 -10.68
N ILE A 186 0.31 26.36 -9.43
CA ILE A 186 -0.33 26.94 -8.25
C ILE A 186 -0.10 28.46 -8.25
N VAL A 187 1.15 28.92 -8.37
CA VAL A 187 1.47 30.36 -8.37
C VAL A 187 0.68 31.10 -9.45
N GLN A 188 0.59 30.57 -10.67
CA GLN A 188 -0.20 31.16 -11.75
C GLN A 188 -1.69 31.26 -11.40
N LYS A 189 -2.25 30.22 -10.78
CA LYS A 189 -3.67 30.19 -10.37
C LYS A 189 -3.98 31.18 -9.24
N TRP A 190 -3.03 31.45 -8.36
CA TRP A 190 -3.21 32.36 -7.22
C TRP A 190 -2.87 33.83 -7.55
N PHE A 191 -1.92 34.09 -8.45
CA PHE A 191 -1.54 35.47 -8.85
C PHE A 191 -2.39 36.05 -9.98
N PHE A 192 -3.11 35.23 -10.76
CA PHE A 192 -4.15 35.69 -11.69
C PHE A 192 -5.53 35.20 -11.21
N PRO A 193 -6.19 35.92 -10.29
CA PRO A 193 -7.53 35.54 -9.85
C PRO A 193 -8.53 35.83 -10.97
N CYS A 194 -8.90 34.81 -11.73
CA CYS A 194 -10.22 34.81 -12.36
C CYS A 194 -11.23 34.52 -11.24
N SER A 195 -12.19 35.43 -11.02
CA SER A 195 -13.01 35.65 -9.79
C SER A 195 -13.83 34.50 -9.19
N LYS A 196 -13.54 33.22 -9.44
CA LYS A 196 -14.25 32.09 -8.82
C LYS A 196 -13.31 30.91 -8.62
N THR A 197 -12.84 30.65 -7.40
CA THR A 197 -12.74 29.28 -6.81
C THR A 197 -12.13 29.30 -5.41
N MET A 198 -13.00 29.44 -4.40
CA MET A 198 -12.74 29.16 -2.99
C MET A 198 -12.89 27.66 -2.72
N PHE A 199 -12.01 26.79 -3.23
CA PHE A 199 -12.13 25.33 -2.99
C PHE A 199 -10.81 24.52 -3.05
N CYS A 200 -9.64 25.17 -3.01
CA CYS A 200 -8.36 24.50 -3.30
C CYS A 200 -7.37 24.48 -2.13
N MET A 201 -7.84 24.39 -0.87
CA MET A 201 -6.92 24.30 0.29
C MET A 201 -6.80 22.92 0.95
N GLU A 202 -7.71 21.97 0.75
CA GLU A 202 -7.63 20.66 1.44
C GLU A 202 -6.53 19.72 0.92
N LYS A 203 -5.92 19.96 -0.24
CA LYS A 203 -4.93 19.03 -0.83
C LYS A 203 -3.48 19.31 -0.43
N PHE A 204 -3.16 20.48 0.13
CA PHE A 204 -1.77 20.84 0.45
C PHE A 204 -1.38 20.51 1.89
N GLU A 205 -2.32 20.55 2.84
CA GLU A 205 -2.05 20.23 4.27
C GLU A 205 -1.58 18.77 4.49
N VAL A 206 -1.95 17.85 3.59
CA VAL A 206 -1.63 16.43 3.76
C VAL A 206 -0.14 16.10 3.50
N PHE A 207 0.60 16.99 2.82
CA PHE A 207 2.00 16.70 2.45
C PHE A 207 3.03 17.11 3.51
N LEU A 208 2.68 18.00 4.46
CA LEU A 208 3.67 18.62 5.36
C LEU A 208 3.28 18.68 6.85
N LEU A 209 2.02 18.54 7.26
CA LEU A 209 1.63 18.93 8.63
C LEU A 209 1.41 17.86 9.72
N PRO A 210 1.19 16.55 9.50
CA PRO A 210 0.93 15.69 10.67
C PRO A 210 2.17 15.36 11.51
N SER A 211 3.39 15.63 11.03
CA SER A 211 4.62 15.18 11.70
C SER A 211 5.44 16.31 12.34
N VAL A 212 5.08 17.58 12.13
CA VAL A 212 5.85 18.72 12.66
C VAL A 212 5.13 19.42 13.83
N LEU A 213 3.84 19.15 14.06
CA LEU A 213 3.04 19.82 15.10
C LEU A 213 2.92 19.07 16.45
N LEU A 214 3.75 18.06 16.71
CA LEU A 214 3.78 17.35 18.02
C LEU A 214 5.08 17.54 18.82
N CYS A 215 5.92 18.50 18.42
CA CYS A 215 7.00 19.04 19.25
C CYS A 215 6.77 20.53 19.47
N SER A 216 5.87 20.88 20.39
CA SER A 216 5.87 22.13 21.15
C SER A 216 5.20 21.87 22.48
#